data_AF-A0A927Z6T5-F1
#
_entry.id   AF-A0A927Z6T5-F1
#
_cell.length_a   1.000
_cell.length_b   1.000
_cell.length_c   1.000
_cell.angle_alpha   90.00
_cell.angle_beta   90.00
_cell.angle_gamma   90.00
#
_symmetry.space_group_name_H-M   'P 1'
#
loop_
_entity.id
_entity.type
_entity.pdbx_description
1 polymer ?
#
loop_
_entity_poly.entity_id
_entity_poly.type
_entity_poly.pdbx_seq_one_letter_code
_entity_poly.pdbx_strand_id
1 'polypeptide(L)'
;MIKTLEEALNYISELEAENKALREELEHYRSRNRAGRKKHDDTWLASYNAFVEKYESGMTIMGIVSQGEISRRTAYRYKAYYDALKRE
;
A
#
# COMPACT_ATOMS: atom_id res chain seq x y z
N MET A 1 12.12 8.52 -31.93
CA MET A 1 13.02 9.61 -31.53
C MET A 1 12.45 10.86 -32.16
N ILE A 2 12.07 11.84 -31.34
CA ILE A 2 11.57 13.14 -31.80
C ILE A 2 12.69 13.79 -32.62
N LYS A 3 12.41 14.20 -33.85
CA LYS A 3 13.46 14.63 -34.80
C LYS A 3 13.46 16.14 -35.02
N THR A 4 12.37 16.82 -34.67
CA THR A 4 12.23 18.26 -34.89
C THR A 4 11.81 18.98 -33.61
N LEU A 5 12.11 20.28 -33.54
CA LEU A 5 11.70 21.14 -32.42
C LEU A 5 10.17 21.23 -32.32
N GLU A 6 9.47 21.25 -33.45
CA GLU A 6 8.00 21.33 -33.50
C GLU A 6 7.33 20.06 -32.97
N GLU A 7 7.85 18.88 -33.34
CA GLU A 7 7.42 17.61 -32.74
C GLU A 7 7.66 17.58 -31.23
N ALA A 8 8.79 18.12 -30.76
CA ALA A 8 9.10 18.19 -29.33
C ALA A 8 8.12 19.10 -28.57
N LEU A 9 7.78 20.25 -29.15
CA LEU A 9 6.85 21.21 -28.55
C LEU A 9 5.41 20.65 -28.51
N ASN A 10 4.97 19.98 -29.57
CA ASN A 10 3.66 19.33 -29.60
C ASN A 10 3.58 18.22 -28.55
N TYR A 11 4.62 17.39 -28.43
CA TYR A 11 4.66 16.34 -27.43
C TYR A 11 4.67 16.87 -25.99
N ILE A 12 5.39 17.98 -25.73
CA ILE A 12 5.36 18.64 -24.42
C ILE A 12 3.95 19.15 -24.10
N SER A 13 3.28 19.78 -25.06
CA SER A 13 1.90 20.27 -24.90
C SER A 13 0.91 19.14 -24.59
N GLU A 14 1.03 18.01 -25.28
CA GLU A 14 0.22 16.81 -25.03
C GLU A 14 0.46 16.26 -23.62
N LEU A 15 1.73 16.14 -23.21
CA LEU A 15 2.10 15.68 -21.87
C LEU A 15 1.65 16.63 -20.76
N GLU A 16 1.65 17.94 -21.00
CA GLU A 16 1.16 18.93 -20.03
C GLU A 16 -0.36 18.81 -19.85
N ALA A 17 -1.11 18.59 -20.93
CA ALA A 17 -2.55 18.35 -20.88
C ALA A 17 -2.87 17.04 -20.14
N GLU A 18 -2.14 15.96 -20.43
CA GLU A 18 -2.29 14.67 -19.74
C GLU A 18 -1.94 14.79 -18.25
N ASN A 19 -0.82 15.44 -17.91
CA ASN A 19 -0.44 15.67 -16.52
C ASN A 19 -1.49 16.47 -15.76
N LYS A 20 -2.10 17.47 -16.40
CA LYS A 20 -3.18 18.25 -15.80
C LYS A 20 -4.39 17.38 -15.50
N ALA A 21 -4.84 16.57 -16.47
CA ALA A 21 -5.97 15.66 -16.30
C ALA A 21 -5.73 14.63 -15.18
N LEU A 22 -4.52 14.05 -15.14
CA LEU A 22 -4.12 13.09 -14.09
C LEU A 22 -4.11 13.73 -12.70
N ARG A 23 -3.68 15.00 -12.58
CA ARG A 23 -3.70 15.73 -11.31
C ARG A 23 -5.13 15.98 -10.82
N GLU A 24 -6.02 16.37 -11.72
CA GLU A 24 -7.45 16.58 -11.41
C GLU A 24 -8.11 15.27 -10.96
N GLU A 25 -7.80 14.14 -11.63
CA GLU A 25 -8.31 12.83 -11.26
C GLU A 25 -7.79 12.39 -9.86
N LEU A 26 -6.51 12.62 -9.57
CA LEU A 26 -5.94 12.35 -8.23
C LEU A 26 -6.60 13.21 -7.15
N GLU A 27 -6.89 14.47 -7.43
CA GLU A 27 -7.60 15.36 -6.51
C GLU A 27 -9.04 14.89 -6.27
N HIS A 28 -9.74 14.43 -7.31
CA HIS A 28 -11.05 13.79 -7.19
C HIS A 28 -11.00 12.57 -6.25
N TYR A 29 -10.01 11.68 -6.40
CA TYR A 29 -9.89 10.52 -5.51
C TYR A 29 -9.49 10.87 -4.07
N ARG A 30 -8.71 11.95 -3.88
CA ARG A 30 -8.33 12.45 -2.55
C ARG A 30 -9.49 13.11 -1.82
N SER A 31 -10.29 13.90 -2.53
CA SER A 31 -11.46 14.62 -2.00
C SER A 31 -12.68 13.72 -1.79
N ARG A 32 -12.70 12.52 -2.40
CA ARG A 32 -13.75 11.54 -2.19
C ARG A 32 -13.83 11.15 -0.71
N ASN A 33 -14.96 11.47 -0.10
CA ASN A 33 -15.24 11.21 1.31
C ASN A 33 -15.16 9.70 1.59
N ARG A 34 -14.04 9.20 2.14
CA ARG A 34 -13.86 7.81 2.58
C ARG A 34 -14.54 7.60 3.94
N ALA A 35 -15.76 8.07 4.09
CA ALA A 35 -16.55 7.90 5.30
C ALA A 35 -16.96 6.43 5.40
N GLY A 36 -16.18 5.64 6.13
CA GLY A 36 -16.38 4.22 6.32
C GLY A 36 -15.29 3.62 7.21
N ARG A 37 -15.55 2.43 7.76
CA ARG A 37 -14.55 1.67 8.50
C ARG A 37 -13.37 1.37 7.58
N LYS A 38 -12.22 2.00 7.84
CA LYS A 38 -10.99 1.73 7.11
C LYS A 38 -10.58 0.28 7.37
N LYS A 39 -10.71 -0.57 6.35
CA LYS A 39 -10.15 -1.92 6.38
C LYS A 39 -8.63 -1.75 6.28
N HIS A 40 -7.92 -2.18 7.32
CA HIS A 40 -6.46 -2.07 7.43
C HIS A 40 -6.00 -0.60 7.45
N ASP A 41 -6.32 0.10 8.54
CA ASP A 41 -5.77 1.43 8.81
C ASP A 41 -4.26 1.39 9.09
N ASP A 42 -3.64 2.56 9.24
CA ASP A 42 -2.19 2.69 9.42
C ASP A 42 -1.70 1.93 10.67
N THR A 43 -2.50 1.92 11.74
CA THR A 43 -2.22 1.15 12.96
C THR A 43 -2.20 -0.35 12.70
N TRP A 44 -3.16 -0.86 11.92
CA TRP A 44 -3.18 -2.26 11.54
C TRP A 44 -1.97 -2.63 10.67
N LEU A 45 -1.59 -1.76 9.74
CA LEU A 45 -0.46 -1.99 8.84
C LEU A 45 0.87 -2.02 9.62
N ALA A 46 1.07 -1.09 10.55
CA ALA A 46 2.24 -1.08 11.41
C ALA A 46 2.35 -2.36 12.25
N SER A 47 1.25 -2.79 12.88
CA SER A 47 1.21 -4.03 13.68
C SER A 47 1.41 -5.29 12.81
N TYR A 48 0.88 -5.30 11.59
CA TYR A 48 1.09 -6.40 10.65
C TYR A 48 2.56 -6.48 10.19
N ASN A 49 3.17 -5.36 9.83
CA ASN A 49 4.56 -5.33 9.38
C ASN A 49 5.53 -5.79 10.48
N ALA A 50 5.31 -5.35 11.73
CA ALA A 50 6.10 -5.81 12.88
C ALA A 50 5.96 -7.33 13.11
N PHE A 51 4.77 -7.89 12.86
CA PHE A 51 4.58 -9.34 12.88
C PHE A 51 5.34 -10.03 11.74
N VAL A 52 5.25 -9.51 10.51
CA VAL A 52 5.91 -10.09 9.33
C VAL A 52 7.43 -10.11 9.50
N GLU A 53 8.02 -9.00 9.95
CA GLU A 53 9.47 -8.90 10.18
C GLU A 53 9.97 -9.99 11.15
N LYS A 54 9.28 -10.17 12.28
CA LYS A 54 9.61 -11.21 13.27
C LYS A 54 9.34 -12.62 12.75
N TYR A 55 8.28 -12.81 11.98
CA TYR A 55 7.92 -14.11 11.44
C TYR A 55 8.91 -14.56 10.35
N GLU A 56 9.31 -13.65 9.46
CA GLU A 56 10.32 -13.90 8.42
C GLU A 56 11.73 -14.08 9.02
N SER A 57 12.02 -13.49 10.19
CA SER A 57 13.25 -13.77 10.94
C SER A 57 13.28 -15.17 11.57
N GLY A 58 12.26 -16.02 11.31
CA GLY A 58 12.17 -17.38 11.83
C GLY A 58 11.56 -17.50 13.24
N MET A 59 11.02 -16.41 13.80
CA MET A 59 10.39 -16.48 15.12
C MET A 59 9.05 -17.20 15.04
N THR A 60 8.79 -18.07 16.01
CA THR A 60 7.49 -18.77 16.09
C THR A 60 6.37 -17.79 16.45
N ILE A 61 5.14 -18.08 16.01
CA ILE A 61 3.95 -17.27 16.34
C ILE A 61 3.80 -17.07 17.85
N MET A 62 4.04 -18.13 18.64
CA MET A 62 3.95 -18.03 20.10
C MET A 62 5.06 -17.18 20.70
N GLY A 63 6.26 -17.20 20.10
CA GLY A 63 7.37 -16.30 20.48
C GLY A 63 7.07 -14.83 20.20
N ILE A 64 6.36 -14.54 19.10
CA ILE A 64 5.90 -13.18 18.81
C ILE A 64 4.81 -12.75 19.81
N VAL A 65 3.85 -13.63 20.09
CA VAL A 65 2.76 -13.36 21.05
C VAL A 65 3.29 -13.16 22.46
N SER A 66 4.35 -13.87 22.88
CA SER A 66 4.91 -13.73 24.22
C SER A 66 5.57 -12.37 24.47
N GLN A 67 5.90 -11.62 23.42
CA GLN A 67 6.40 -10.23 23.54
C GLN A 67 5.29 -9.24 23.93
N GLY A 68 4.03 -9.65 23.89
CA GLY A 68 2.89 -8.87 24.39
C GLY A 68 2.35 -7.81 23.42
N GLU A 69 2.98 -7.62 22.25
CA GLU A 69 2.54 -6.62 21.26
C GLU A 69 1.21 -6.97 20.58
N ILE A 70 0.93 -8.28 20.40
CA ILE A 70 -0.27 -8.76 19.74
C ILE A 70 -0.85 -9.99 20.44
N SER A 71 -2.18 -10.09 20.43
CA SER A 71 -2.87 -11.28 20.96
C SER A 71 -2.61 -12.51 20.08
N ARG A 72 -2.74 -13.71 20.67
CA ARG A 72 -2.71 -14.98 19.92
C ARG A 72 -3.66 -14.98 18.72
N ARG A 73 -4.88 -14.48 18.91
CA ARG A 73 -5.89 -14.38 17.84
C ARG A 73 -5.42 -13.47 16.71
N THR A 74 -4.83 -12.32 17.04
CA THR A 74 -4.29 -11.38 16.05
C THR A 74 -3.15 -12.01 15.26
N ALA A 75 -2.23 -12.70 15.95
CA ALA A 75 -1.10 -13.36 15.30
C ALA A 75 -1.53 -14.43 14.29
N TYR A 76 -2.53 -15.26 14.63
CA TYR A 76 -3.07 -16.24 13.65
C TYR A 76 -3.83 -15.58 12.50
N ARG A 77 -4.53 -14.46 12.73
CA ARG A 77 -5.15 -13.69 11.66
C ARG A 77 -4.10 -13.12 10.69
N TYR A 78 -2.99 -12.61 11.22
CA TYR A 78 -1.87 -12.13 10.41
C TYR A 78 -1.18 -13.25 9.66
N LYS A 79 -0.98 -14.42 10.28
CA LYS A 79 -0.47 -15.60 9.60
C LYS A 79 -1.35 -15.99 8.42
N ALA A 80 -2.68 -16.08 8.61
CA ALA A 80 -3.61 -16.44 7.55
C ALA A 80 -3.56 -15.44 6.38
N TYR A 81 -3.44 -14.14 6.67
CA TYR A 81 -3.30 -13.10 5.65
C TYR A 81 -1.96 -13.19 4.91
N TYR A 82 -0.85 -13.42 5.64
CA TYR A 82 0.47 -13.64 5.06
C TYR A 82 0.52 -14.87 4.14
N ASP A 83 -0.05 -16.00 4.59
CA ASP A 83 -0.13 -17.23 3.78
C ASP A 83 -0.95 -17.01 2.51
N ALA A 84 -2.01 -16.20 2.56
CA ALA A 84 -2.81 -15.86 1.39
C ALA A 84 -2.02 -15.02 0.38
N LEU A 85 -1.28 -14.01 0.84
CA LEU A 85 -0.45 -13.15 -0.02
C LEU A 85 0.72 -13.89 -0.66
N LYS A 86 1.32 -14.88 0.02
CA LYS A 86 2.43 -15.68 -0.55
C LYS A 86 1.98 -16.74 -1.56
N ARG A 87 0.68 -17.00 -1.67
CA ARG A 87 0.11 -17.94 -2.64
C ARG A 87 -0.24 -17.28 -3.98
N GLU A 88 -0.31 -15.96 -4.01
CA GLU A 88 -0.43 -15.15 -5.22
C GLU A 88 0.96 -14.90 -5.83
#